data_AF-A0A2H1VRM5-F1
#
_entry.id   AF-A0A2H1VRM5-F1
#
_cell.length_a   1.000
_cell.length_b   1.000
_cell.length_c   1.000
_cell.angle_alpha   90.00
_cell.angle_beta   90.00
_cell.angle_gamma   90.00
#
_symmetry.space_group_name_H-M   'P 1'
#
loop_
_entity.id
_entity.type
_entity.pdbx_description
1 polymer ?
#
loop_
_entity_poly.entity_id
_entity_poly.type
_entity_poly.pdbx_seq_one_letter_code
_entity_poly.pdbx_strand_id
1 'polypeptide(L)'
;MRRVTREFQAFNLHRGLSWSSIFFFPELVDIFRPQSIRSCRFSFFPKDTMKLLRKIFRTVVEQRGGYDKEVKDAKDLFDALLKIKQDADMENEEMTEDILLAQAAVFLLGGFDTSGAALTWTMYELAWNPHYQVKTYPHKKLYF
;
A
#
# COMPACT_ATOMS: atom_id res chain seq x y z
N MET A 1 -12.25 -14.47 0.49
CA MET A 1 -12.39 -13.05 0.09
C MET A 1 -13.74 -12.46 0.51
N ARG A 2 -14.88 -12.89 -0.05
CA ARG A 2 -16.22 -12.31 0.28
C ARG A 2 -16.66 -12.34 1.75
N ARG A 3 -16.15 -13.28 2.55
CA ARG A 3 -16.47 -13.40 3.99
C ARG A 3 -15.67 -12.41 4.85
N VAL A 4 -14.50 -11.97 4.37
CA VAL A 4 -13.65 -10.96 5.01
C VAL A 4 -14.22 -9.57 4.76
N THR A 5 -14.70 -9.29 3.55
CA THR A 5 -15.35 -8.02 3.19
C THR A 5 -16.67 -7.78 3.93
N ARG A 6 -17.37 -8.84 4.36
CA ARG A 6 -18.64 -8.71 5.11
C ARG A 6 -18.43 -8.10 6.51
N GLU A 7 -17.29 -8.33 7.14
CA GLU A 7 -16.97 -7.70 8.43
C GLU A 7 -16.45 -6.25 8.28
N PHE A 8 -15.92 -5.90 7.10
CA PHE A 8 -15.56 -4.53 6.75
C PHE A 8 -16.77 -3.63 6.47
N GLN A 9 -17.91 -4.20 6.05
CA GLN A 9 -19.13 -3.46 5.70
C GLN A 9 -20.06 -3.14 6.89
N ALA A 10 -19.74 -3.59 8.12
CA ALA A 10 -20.50 -3.23 9.30
C ALA A 10 -20.27 -1.75 9.66
N PHE A 11 -21.17 -0.88 9.17
CA PHE A 11 -21.13 0.56 9.38
C PHE A 11 -21.19 0.88 10.88
N ASN A 12 -20.13 1.48 11.41
CA ASN A 12 -20.10 2.03 12.76
C ASN A 12 -19.95 3.54 12.64
N LEU A 13 -20.94 4.30 13.13
CA LEU A 13 -20.95 5.77 13.05
C LEU A 13 -19.67 6.38 13.65
N HIS A 14 -19.18 5.79 14.74
CA HIS A 14 -17.91 6.17 15.37
C HIS A 14 -16.71 5.98 14.44
N ARG A 15 -16.67 4.90 13.63
CA ARG A 15 -15.60 4.72 12.63
C ARG A 15 -15.70 5.79 11.55
N GLY A 16 -16.90 6.05 11.02
CA GLY A 16 -17.11 7.09 10.01
C GLY A 16 -16.65 8.47 10.49
N LEU A 17 -16.99 8.83 11.74
CA LEU A 17 -16.53 10.06 12.38
C LEU A 17 -15.00 10.09 12.57
N SER A 18 -14.37 8.98 12.96
CA SER A 18 -12.90 8.90 13.05
C SER A 18 -12.20 9.05 11.69
N TRP A 19 -12.78 8.51 10.61
CA TRP A 19 -12.24 8.70 9.26
C TRP A 19 -12.41 10.15 8.78
N SER A 20 -13.56 10.76 9.08
CA SER A 20 -13.83 12.15 8.73
C SER A 20 -12.96 13.15 9.50
N SER A 21 -12.66 12.89 10.77
CA SER A 21 -11.78 13.76 11.56
C SER A 21 -10.34 13.75 11.04
N ILE A 22 -9.83 12.60 10.60
CA ILE A 22 -8.49 12.48 9.99
C ILE A 22 -8.37 13.36 8.73
N PHE A 23 -9.43 13.45 7.92
CA PHE A 23 -9.39 14.19 6.65
C PHE A 23 -9.71 15.68 6.78
N PHE A 24 -10.64 16.08 7.67
CA PHE A 24 -11.13 17.47 7.74
C PHE A 24 -10.60 18.27 8.95
N PHE A 25 -10.22 17.63 10.05
CA PHE A 25 -9.79 18.31 11.28
C PHE A 25 -8.64 17.54 11.97
N PRO A 26 -7.40 17.66 11.48
CA PRO A 26 -6.27 16.89 11.98
C PRO A 26 -5.95 17.13 13.47
N GLU A 27 -6.28 18.31 14.01
CA GLU A 27 -6.05 18.65 15.43
C GLU A 27 -7.04 17.95 16.39
N LEU A 28 -8.24 17.58 15.92
CA LEU A 28 -9.23 16.83 16.72
C LEU A 28 -8.94 15.33 16.78
N VAL A 29 -7.98 14.86 15.98
CA VAL A 29 -7.54 13.46 15.99
C VAL A 29 -7.01 13.10 17.38
N ASP A 30 -6.37 14.02 18.11
CA ASP A 30 -5.74 13.72 19.39
C ASP A 30 -6.72 13.51 20.55
N ILE A 31 -7.94 14.06 20.46
CA ILE A 31 -9.04 13.79 21.42
C ILE A 31 -9.65 12.40 21.19
N PHE A 32 -9.73 11.96 19.93
CA PHE A 32 -10.25 10.64 19.55
C PHE A 32 -9.17 9.56 19.41
N ARG A 33 -7.91 9.91 19.67
CA ARG A 33 -6.75 9.01 19.68
C ARG A 33 -6.31 8.74 21.13
N PRO A 34 -7.12 8.04 21.96
CA PRO A 34 -6.56 7.52 23.19
C PRO A 34 -5.43 6.56 22.83
N GLN A 35 -4.40 6.51 23.69
CA GLN A 35 -3.22 5.62 23.68
C GLN A 35 -3.50 4.17 23.21
N SER A 36 -4.76 3.72 23.31
CA SER A 36 -5.36 2.49 22.77
C SER A 36 -5.09 2.22 21.27
N ILE A 37 -4.94 3.25 20.42
CA ILE A 37 -4.69 3.04 18.97
C ILE A 37 -3.27 2.52 18.68
N ARG A 38 -2.30 2.67 19.59
CA ARG A 38 -1.00 1.99 19.45
C ARG A 38 -1.14 0.45 19.45
N SER A 39 -2.24 -0.05 20.00
CA SER A 39 -2.64 -1.47 20.01
C SER A 39 -3.72 -1.80 18.97
N CYS A 40 -4.24 -0.80 18.24
CA CYS A 40 -5.00 -1.03 17.02
C CYS A 40 -4.04 -1.45 15.90
N ARG A 41 -3.44 -2.62 16.11
CA ARG A 41 -3.17 -3.66 15.12
C ARG A 41 -4.50 -4.06 14.48
N PHE A 42 -5.16 -3.06 13.89
CA PHE A 42 -6.29 -3.20 13.01
C PHE A 42 -5.71 -3.85 11.78
N SER A 43 -5.66 -5.18 11.82
CA SER A 43 -5.07 -5.98 10.77
C SER A 43 -5.99 -5.87 9.56
N PHE A 44 -5.84 -4.78 8.79
CA PHE A 44 -6.43 -4.64 7.45
C PHE A 44 -6.04 -5.81 6.55
N PHE A 45 -4.93 -6.45 6.90
CA PHE A 45 -4.34 -7.53 6.17
C PHE A 45 -4.46 -8.86 6.96
N PRO A 46 -4.84 -9.98 6.32
CA PRO A 46 -4.81 -11.31 6.93
C PRO A 46 -3.39 -11.75 7.32
N LYS A 47 -3.23 -12.43 8.47
CA LYS A 47 -1.92 -12.88 8.98
C LYS A 47 -1.10 -13.69 7.94
N ASP A 48 -1.78 -14.49 7.13
CA ASP A 48 -1.15 -15.30 6.07
C ASP A 48 -0.56 -14.42 4.96
N THR A 49 -1.24 -13.33 4.59
CA THR A 49 -0.77 -12.37 3.60
C THR A 49 0.48 -11.63 4.08
N MET A 50 0.56 -11.25 5.37
CA MET A 50 1.79 -10.68 5.92
C MET A 50 2.94 -11.66 5.90
N LYS A 51 2.69 -12.94 6.16
CA LYS A 51 3.75 -13.94 6.14
C LYS A 51 4.36 -14.06 4.75
N LEU A 52 3.52 -14.07 3.71
CA LEU A 52 3.97 -14.06 2.32
C LEU A 52 4.71 -12.75 1.99
N LEU A 53 4.11 -11.60 2.30
CA LEU A 53 4.69 -10.29 2.02
C LEU A 53 6.05 -10.14 2.71
N ARG A 54 6.17 -10.59 3.96
CA ARG A 54 7.44 -10.59 4.70
C ARG A 54 8.48 -11.47 4.05
N LYS A 55 8.09 -12.65 3.59
CA LYS A 55 9.00 -13.55 2.87
C LYS A 55 9.54 -12.86 1.61
N ILE A 56 8.65 -12.29 0.80
CA ILE A 56 9.04 -11.56 -0.42
C ILE A 56 9.93 -10.37 -0.08
N PHE A 57 9.54 -9.58 0.91
CA PHE A 57 10.29 -8.40 1.35
C PHE A 57 11.72 -8.77 1.75
N ARG A 58 11.88 -9.77 2.62
CA ARG A 58 13.20 -10.25 3.04
C ARG A 58 14.04 -10.78 1.88
N THR A 59 13.44 -11.56 0.97
CA THR A 59 14.15 -12.04 -0.22
C THR A 59 14.64 -10.89 -1.10
N VAL A 60 13.85 -9.84 -1.29
CA VAL A 60 14.25 -8.66 -2.07
C VAL A 60 15.38 -7.89 -1.37
N VAL A 61 15.30 -7.72 -0.05
CA VAL A 61 16.37 -7.08 0.72
C VAL A 61 17.67 -7.88 0.66
N GLU A 62 17.60 -9.20 0.81
CA GLU A 62 18.74 -10.11 0.69
C GLU A 62 19.38 -10.01 -0.70
N GLN A 63 18.60 -10.00 -1.78
CA GLN A 63 19.10 -9.83 -3.14
C GLN A 63 19.79 -8.48 -3.39
N ARG A 64 19.42 -7.44 -2.62
CA ARG A 64 19.99 -6.10 -2.74
C ARG A 64 21.27 -5.88 -1.91
N GLY A 65 21.65 -6.88 -1.11
CA GLY A 65 22.85 -6.84 -0.27
C GLY A 65 22.58 -6.55 1.21
N GLY A 66 21.34 -6.75 1.69
CA GLY A 66 20.98 -6.58 3.09
C GLY A 66 20.62 -5.14 3.48
N TYR A 67 20.39 -4.92 4.78
CA TYR A 67 20.03 -3.61 5.32
C TYR A 67 21.23 -2.66 5.49
N ASP A 68 22.44 -3.20 5.54
CA ASP A 68 23.68 -2.47 5.85
C ASP A 68 24.24 -1.70 4.64
N LYS A 69 23.72 -1.94 3.45
CA LYS A 69 24.16 -1.27 2.23
C LYS A 69 23.55 0.13 2.16
N GLU A 70 24.40 1.15 2.25
CA GLU A 70 24.00 2.56 2.15
C GLU A 70 23.29 2.83 0.81
N VAL A 71 22.05 3.33 0.88
CA VAL A 71 21.25 3.69 -0.31
C VAL A 71 21.42 5.18 -0.59
N LYS A 72 22.39 5.53 -1.43
CA LYS A 72 22.68 6.93 -1.79
C LYS A 72 21.56 7.54 -2.64
N ASP A 73 21.17 6.83 -3.70
CA ASP A 73 20.12 7.22 -4.64
C ASP A 73 18.96 6.23 -4.60
N ALA A 74 17.77 6.69 -4.19
CA ALA A 74 16.56 5.89 -4.24
C ALA A 74 16.06 5.78 -5.69
N LYS A 75 16.31 4.64 -6.33
CA LYS A 75 15.93 4.41 -7.73
C LYS A 75 14.54 3.81 -7.88
N ASP A 76 14.08 3.12 -6.84
CA ASP A 76 12.76 2.52 -6.79
C ASP A 76 12.12 2.66 -5.41
N LEU A 77 10.88 2.17 -5.30
CA LEU A 77 10.12 2.22 -4.05
C LEU A 77 10.82 1.49 -2.90
N PHE A 78 11.51 0.38 -3.18
CA PHE A 78 12.21 -0.39 -2.14
C PHE A 78 13.44 0.34 -1.63
N ASP A 79 14.21 0.95 -2.53
CA ASP A 79 15.36 1.77 -2.18
C ASP A 79 14.92 3.01 -1.38
N ALA A 80 13.80 3.63 -1.75
CA ALA A 80 13.23 4.73 -0.97
C ALA A 80 12.84 4.28 0.46
N LEU A 81 12.20 3.11 0.59
CA LEU A 81 11.86 2.54 1.90
C LEU A 81 13.12 2.24 2.74
N LEU A 82 14.15 1.64 2.14
CA LEU A 82 15.42 1.38 2.81
C LEU A 82 16.14 2.66 3.25
N LYS A 83 16.12 3.69 2.40
CA LYS A 83 16.68 5.00 2.72
C LYS A 83 15.96 5.66 3.89
N ILE A 84 14.63 5.64 3.90
CA ILE A 84 13.83 6.14 5.03
C ILE A 84 14.20 5.41 6.32
N LYS A 85 14.43 4.09 6.26
CA LYS A 85 14.92 3.31 7.42
C LYS A 85 16.31 3.77 7.89
N GLN A 86 17.24 3.98 6.97
CA GLN A 86 18.60 4.43 7.29
C GLN A 86 18.60 5.84 7.88
N ASP A 87 17.79 6.75 7.35
CA ASP A 87 17.64 8.11 7.84
C ASP A 87 17.05 8.12 9.27
N ALA A 88 16.05 7.29 9.54
CA ALA A 88 15.49 7.14 10.90
C ALA A 88 16.51 6.56 11.90
N ASP A 89 17.32 5.58 11.48
CA ASP A 89 18.38 5.01 12.32
C ASP A 89 19.46 6.09 12.65
N MET A 90 19.71 7.06 11.76
CA MET A 90 20.61 8.21 12.04
C MET A 90 20.01 9.22 13.01
N GLU A 91 18.69 9.43 12.95
CA GLU A 91 17.96 10.35 13.85
C GLU A 91 17.58 9.70 15.19
N ASN A 92 17.99 8.44 15.40
CA ASN A 92 17.69 7.65 16.60
C ASN A 92 16.19 7.39 16.79
N GLU A 93 15.43 7.36 15.68
CA GLU A 93 14.02 7.01 15.65
C GLU A 93 13.83 5.50 15.43
N GLU A 94 12.90 4.87 16.15
CA GLU A 94 12.66 3.43 16.04
C GLU A 94 11.91 3.04 14.76
N MET A 95 12.63 2.74 13.67
CA MET A 95 12.06 2.15 12.46
C MET A 95 12.21 0.62 12.43
N THR A 96 11.19 -0.07 12.95
CA THR A 96 11.13 -1.55 12.92
C THR A 96 10.83 -2.08 11.51
N GLU A 97 11.31 -3.27 11.18
CA GLU A 97 10.97 -4.00 9.94
C GLU A 97 9.45 -4.09 9.71
N ASP A 98 8.67 -4.18 10.78
CA ASP A 98 7.21 -4.26 10.73
C ASP A 98 6.56 -2.97 10.19
N ILE A 99 7.14 -1.81 10.51
CA ILE A 99 6.69 -0.50 10.00
C ILE A 99 7.02 -0.40 8.51
N LEU A 100 8.24 -0.80 8.14
CA LEU A 100 8.70 -0.82 6.75
C LEU A 100 7.83 -1.72 5.87
N LEU A 101 7.49 -2.90 6.40
CA LEU A 101 6.62 -3.87 5.74
C LEU A 101 5.18 -3.36 5.65
N ALA A 102 4.68 -2.67 6.67
CA ALA A 102 3.37 -2.04 6.62
C ALA A 102 3.30 -0.96 5.52
N GLN A 103 4.34 -0.13 5.39
CA GLN A 103 4.41 0.88 4.35
C GLN A 103 4.41 0.25 2.94
N ALA A 104 5.21 -0.79 2.72
CA ALA A 104 5.21 -1.55 1.47
C ALA A 104 3.83 -2.18 1.18
N ALA A 105 3.16 -2.71 2.21
CA ALA A 105 1.82 -3.30 2.09
C ALA A 105 0.76 -2.27 1.66
N VAL A 106 0.82 -1.05 2.21
CA VAL A 106 -0.10 0.04 1.86
C VAL A 106 0.06 0.43 0.39
N PHE A 107 1.29 0.60 -0.09
CA PHE A 107 1.53 0.90 -1.51
C PHE A 107 1.03 -0.22 -2.43
N LEU A 108 1.29 -1.48 -2.08
CA LEU A 108 0.87 -2.61 -2.87
C LEU A 108 -0.66 -2.73 -2.92
N LEU A 109 -1.34 -2.65 -1.78
CA LEU A 109 -2.79 -2.78 -1.72
C LEU A 109 -3.50 -1.61 -2.41
N GLY A 110 -3.07 -0.38 -2.10
CA GLY A 110 -3.64 0.83 -2.66
C GLY A 110 -3.49 0.88 -4.18
N GLY A 111 -2.35 0.41 -4.72
CA GLY A 111 -2.10 0.37 -6.16
C GLY A 111 -2.77 -0.81 -6.87
N PHE A 112 -2.76 -2.00 -6.25
CA PHE A 112 -3.20 -3.23 -6.91
C PHE A 112 -4.72 -3.28 -7.14
N ASP A 113 -5.52 -3.04 -6.10
CA ASP A 113 -6.98 -3.20 -6.20
C ASP A 113 -7.61 -2.09 -7.07
N THR A 114 -7.16 -0.85 -6.89
CA THR A 114 -7.66 0.30 -7.65
C THR A 114 -7.25 0.22 -9.12
N SER A 115 -5.98 -0.06 -9.43
CA SER A 115 -5.51 -0.18 -10.81
C SER A 115 -6.09 -1.43 -11.48
N GLY A 116 -6.23 -2.53 -10.75
CA GLY A 116 -6.86 -3.75 -11.25
C GLY A 116 -8.32 -3.52 -11.65
N ALA A 117 -9.08 -2.84 -10.80
CA ALA A 117 -10.45 -2.43 -11.12
C ALA A 117 -10.49 -1.48 -12.32
N ALA A 118 -9.65 -0.44 -12.32
CA ALA A 118 -9.58 0.54 -13.42
C ALA A 118 -9.25 -0.12 -14.76
N LEU A 119 -8.28 -1.05 -14.79
CA LEU A 119 -7.94 -1.83 -15.98
C LEU A 119 -9.08 -2.74 -16.43
N THR A 120 -9.77 -3.38 -15.48
CA THR A 120 -10.93 -4.24 -15.79
C THR A 120 -12.04 -3.43 -16.46
N TRP A 121 -12.38 -2.27 -15.91
CA TRP A 121 -13.37 -1.36 -16.51
C TRP A 121 -12.90 -0.82 -17.86
N THR A 122 -11.62 -0.46 -17.97
CA THR A 122 -11.04 0.01 -19.25
C THR A 122 -11.15 -1.06 -20.32
N MET A 123 -10.82 -2.32 -20.00
CA MET A 123 -10.94 -3.44 -20.95
C MET A 123 -12.40 -3.74 -21.30
N TYR A 124 -13.30 -3.64 -20.32
CA TYR A 124 -14.73 -3.82 -20.53
C TYR A 124 -15.28 -2.80 -21.53
N GLU A 125 -15.00 -1.51 -21.32
CA GLU A 125 -15.42 -0.44 -22.22
C GLU A 125 -14.78 -0.55 -23.60
N LEU A 126 -13.53 -1.01 -23.67
CA LEU A 126 -12.83 -1.22 -24.92
C LEU A 126 -13.45 -2.36 -25.74
N ALA A 127 -13.86 -3.45 -25.09
CA ALA A 127 -14.51 -4.58 -25.75
C ALA A 127 -15.92 -4.24 -26.26
N TRP A 128 -16.63 -3.34 -25.56
CA TRP A 128 -17.97 -2.89 -25.97
C TRP A 128 -17.93 -1.84 -27.10
N ASN A 129 -16.82 -1.12 -27.25
CA ASN A 129 -16.67 -0.05 -28.25
C ASN A 129 -15.52 -0.34 -29.24
N PRO A 130 -15.74 -1.18 -30.27
CA PRO A 130 -14.72 -1.60 -31.24
C PRO A 130 -14.00 -0.43 -31.94
N HIS A 131 -14.67 0.72 -32.10
CA HIS A 131 -14.10 1.93 -32.68
C HIS A 131 -12.89 2.45 -31.88
N TYR A 132 -12.94 2.44 -30.55
CA TYR A 132 -11.81 2.84 -29.70
C TYR A 132 -10.73 1.76 -29.60
N GLN A 133 -11.13 0.49 -29.69
CA GLN A 133 -10.20 -0.63 -29.77
C GLN A 133 -9.33 -0.57 -31.02
N VAL A 134 -9.92 -0.30 -32.18
CA VAL A 134 -9.19 -0.15 -33.46
C VAL A 134 -8.29 1.09 -33.47
N LYS A 135 -8.55 2.13 -32.66
CA LYS A 135 -7.66 3.29 -32.53
C LYS A 135 -6.44 3.02 -31.63
N THR A 136 -6.62 2.23 -30.57
CA THR A 136 -5.55 1.88 -29.62
C THR A 136 -4.66 0.73 -30.10
N TYR A 137 -5.18 -0.14 -30.98
CA TYR A 137 -4.46 -1.30 -31.54
C TYR A 137 -3.28 -0.96 -32.48
N PRO A 138 -3.39 -0.05 -33.48
CA PRO A 138 -2.32 0.24 -34.43
C PRO A 138 -1.12 0.94 -33.78
N HIS A 139 -1.32 1.73 -32.72
CA HIS A 139 -0.22 2.36 -31.99
C HIS A 139 0.71 1.36 -31.29
N LYS A 140 0.25 0.14 -30.97
CA LYS A 140 1.10 -0.90 -30.36
C LYS A 140 2.01 -1.64 -31.36
N LYS A 141 1.75 -1.56 -32.67
CA LYS A 141 2.58 -2.20 -33.70
C LYS A 141 3.76 -1.36 -34.20
N LEU A 142 3.86 -0.09 -33.79
CA LEU A 142 4.92 0.84 -34.26
C LEU A 142 6.17 0.89 -33.35
N TYR A 143 6.21 0.10 -32.28
CA TYR A 143 7.30 0.11 -31.30
C TYR A 143 7.97 -1.26 -31.10
N PHE A 144 7.80 -2.19 -32.04
CA PHE A 144 8.59 -3.42 -32.14
C PHE A 144 9.06 -3.61 -33.57
#